data_AF-W8RYD5-F1
#
_entry.id   AF-W8RYD5-F1
#
_cell.length_a   1.000
_cell.length_b   1.000
_cell.length_c   1.000
_cell.angle_alpha   90.00
_cell.angle_beta   90.00
_cell.angle_gamma   90.00
#
_symmetry.space_group_name_H-M   'P 1'
#
loop_
_entity.id
_entity.type
_entity.pdbx_description
1 polymer ?
#
loop_
_entity_poly.entity_id
_entity_poly.type
_entity_poly.pdbx_seq_one_letter_code
_entity_poly.pdbx_strand_id
1 'polypeptide(L)'
;MIQAQGATQYGVQRQYAMGVGFHHAPSGRDCTLEFPCAGLPLAISNWEAIRAYMEYEVHSLKDIQDPLELQGPDDPPHEGLHTFRNARQRLHRRFREGEVGVFGVFGWYLYHVMTLWTLPNYMTEWDIRSIKRKSRAALPRTMHEWSKPLPPEQWAKPSAELQRLSQQVKALHTKL
;
A
#
# COMPACT_ATOMS: atom_id res chain seq x y z
N MET A 1 8.14 16.80 -6.37
CA MET A 1 7.37 16.19 -7.48
C MET A 1 7.87 16.80 -8.77
N ILE A 2 8.16 15.99 -9.79
CA ILE A 2 8.74 16.44 -11.06
C ILE A 2 7.76 16.12 -12.17
N GLN A 3 7.51 17.10 -13.04
CA GLN A 3 6.67 16.95 -14.21
C GLN A 3 7.47 17.38 -15.43
N ALA A 4 7.59 16.47 -16.41
CA ALA A 4 8.14 16.77 -17.72
C ALA A 4 7.04 16.66 -18.76
N GLN A 5 7.01 17.59 -19.72
CA GLN A 5 6.10 17.54 -20.86
C GLN A 5 6.91 17.63 -22.15
N GLY A 6 6.67 16.70 -23.07
CA GLY A 6 7.23 16.72 -24.42
C GLY A 6 6.11 16.70 -25.45
N ALA A 7 6.26 17.49 -26.53
CA ALA A 7 5.37 17.43 -27.68
C ALA A 7 6.05 16.63 -28.80
N THR A 8 5.35 15.63 -29.33
CA THR A 8 5.77 14.88 -30.52
C THR A 8 4.75 15.10 -31.64
N GLN A 9 5.09 14.74 -32.87
CA GLN A 9 4.16 14.79 -34.01
C GLN A 9 2.87 13.97 -33.77
N TYR A 10 2.88 13.02 -32.83
CA TYR A 10 1.77 12.14 -32.50
C TYR A 10 1.00 12.56 -31.23
N GLY A 11 1.38 13.67 -30.58
CA GLY A 11 0.69 14.20 -29.40
C GLY A 11 1.62 14.62 -28.27
N VAL A 12 1.01 15.08 -27.17
CA VAL A 12 1.70 15.54 -25.96
C VAL A 12 1.90 14.38 -25.00
N GLN A 13 3.15 14.04 -24.69
CA GLN A 13 3.51 13.06 -23.68
C GLN A 13 3.82 13.78 -22.36
N ARG A 14 3.14 13.39 -21.28
CA ARG A 14 3.41 13.87 -19.93
C ARG A 14 4.06 12.76 -19.12
N GLN A 15 5.17 13.08 -18.47
CA GLN A 15 5.85 12.18 -17.56
C GLN A 15 5.83 12.78 -16.16
N TYR A 16 5.49 11.95 -15.18
CA TYR A 16 5.43 12.33 -13.78
C TYR A 16 6.46 11.50 -13.02
N ALA A 17 7.14 12.10 -12.05
CA ALA A 17 8.05 11.39 -11.18
C ALA A 17 7.98 11.91 -9.74
N MET A 18 8.21 11.00 -8.80
CA MET A 18 8.48 11.34 -7.41
C MET A 18 9.99 11.40 -7.22
N GLY A 19 10.50 12.57 -6.81
CA GLY A 19 11.92 12.79 -6.54
C GLY A 19 12.16 12.97 -5.03
N VAL A 20 13.19 12.32 -4.50
CA VAL A 20 13.70 12.51 -3.14
C VAL A 20 15.13 13.04 -3.23
N GLY A 21 15.39 14.20 -2.63
CA GLY A 21 16.73 14.78 -2.51
C GLY A 21 17.30 14.52 -1.13
N PHE A 22 18.57 14.11 -1.04
CA PHE A 22 19.28 13.95 0.22
C PHE A 22 20.72 14.44 0.11
N HIS A 23 21.21 15.07 1.18
CA HIS A 23 22.57 15.55 1.27
C HIS A 23 23.48 14.44 1.81
N HIS A 24 24.44 13.99 1.00
CA HIS A 24 25.40 12.99 1.45
C HIS A 24 26.60 13.68 2.12
N ALA A 25 26.52 13.87 3.43
CA ALA A 25 27.54 14.56 4.24
C ALA A 25 28.98 14.04 4.04
N PRO A 26 29.25 12.72 3.88
CA PRO A 26 30.61 12.22 3.66
C PRO A 26 31.22 12.59 2.30
N SER A 27 30.41 12.81 1.26
CA SER A 27 30.91 13.18 -0.09
C SER A 27 30.65 14.63 -0.45
N GLY A 28 29.95 15.40 0.40
CA GLY A 28 29.56 16.78 0.14
C GLY A 28 28.70 16.98 -1.12
N ARG A 29 28.00 15.93 -1.57
CA ARG A 29 27.17 15.98 -2.79
C ARG A 29 25.70 15.87 -2.44
N ASP A 30 24.90 16.67 -3.14
CA ASP A 30 23.46 16.52 -3.15
C ASP A 30 23.10 15.41 -4.12
N CYS A 31 22.44 14.37 -3.62
CA CYS A 31 21.97 13.26 -4.41
C CYS A 31 20.45 13.39 -4.58
N THR A 32 19.98 13.23 -5.80
CA THR A 32 18.54 13.16 -6.12
C THR A 32 18.20 11.77 -6.64
N LEU A 33 17.08 11.24 -6.16
CA LEU A 33 16.60 9.93 -6.56
C LEU A 33 15.17 10.07 -7.11
N GLU A 34 14.97 9.67 -8.35
CA GLU A 34 13.72 9.88 -9.09
C GLU A 34 13.06 8.55 -9.44
N PHE A 35 11.78 8.43 -9.10
CA PHE A 35 10.95 7.29 -9.42
C PHE A 35 9.89 7.69 -10.45
N PRO A 36 9.90 7.10 -11.66
CA PRO A 36 8.86 7.37 -12.64
C PRO A 36 7.50 6.88 -12.12
N CYS A 37 6.47 7.70 -12.30
CA CYS A 37 5.10 7.45 -11.89
C CYS A 37 4.18 7.55 -13.10
N ALA A 38 3.20 6.65 -13.20
CA ALA A 38 2.25 6.63 -14.33
C ALA A 38 1.30 7.85 -14.36
N GLY A 39 1.26 8.66 -13.30
CA GLY A 39 0.43 9.85 -13.21
C GLY A 39 0.74 10.69 -11.97
N LEU A 40 0.29 11.95 -11.99
CA LEU A 40 0.33 12.87 -10.86
C LEU A 40 -0.30 12.28 -9.57
N PRO A 41 -1.50 11.68 -9.61
CA PRO A 41 -2.11 11.12 -8.40
C PRO A 41 -1.27 10.02 -7.75
N LEU A 42 -0.56 9.24 -8.56
CA LEU A 42 0.31 8.17 -8.07
C LEU A 42 1.60 8.74 -7.44
N ALA A 43 2.15 9.82 -7.99
CA ALA A 43 3.29 10.51 -7.39
C ALA A 43 2.90 11.16 -6.03
N ILE A 44 1.70 11.74 -5.94
CA ILE A 44 1.14 12.24 -4.67
C ILE A 44 0.93 11.08 -3.70
N SER A 45 0.33 9.98 -4.15
CA SER A 45 0.07 8.81 -3.31
C SER A 45 1.35 8.19 -2.75
N ASN A 46 2.41 8.09 -3.56
CA ASN A 46 3.72 7.61 -3.08
C ASN A 46 4.30 8.53 -2.00
N TRP A 47 4.17 9.85 -2.17
CA TRP A 47 4.59 10.82 -1.15
C TRP A 47 3.75 10.71 0.12
N GLU A 48 2.43 10.63 -0.02
CA GLU A 48 1.50 10.44 1.10
C GLU A 48 1.74 9.12 1.83
N ALA A 49 2.13 8.04 1.14
CA ALA A 49 2.49 6.78 1.79
C ALA A 49 3.77 6.89 2.62
N ILE A 50 4.80 7.59 2.12
CA ILE A 50 6.03 7.87 2.89
C ILE A 50 5.71 8.74 4.10
N ARG A 51 4.93 9.81 3.89
CA ARG A 51 4.48 10.68 4.96
C ARG A 51 3.63 9.92 5.99
N ALA A 52 2.73 9.05 5.53
CA ALA A 52 1.94 8.17 6.38
C ALA A 52 2.83 7.28 7.25
N TYR A 53 3.85 6.67 6.67
CA TYR A 53 4.83 5.86 7.40
C TYR A 53 5.66 6.67 8.42
N MET A 54 6.03 7.91 8.10
CA MET A 54 6.86 8.76 8.96
C MET A 54 6.08 9.51 10.05
N GLU A 55 4.85 9.95 9.75
CA GLU A 55 4.04 10.82 10.62
C GLU A 55 2.91 10.09 11.34
N TYR A 56 2.36 9.02 10.75
CA TYR A 56 1.22 8.30 11.31
C TYR A 56 1.66 6.95 11.88
N GLU A 57 0.91 6.49 12.89
CA GLU A 57 1.04 5.17 13.51
C GLU A 57 0.51 4.04 12.62
N VAL A 58 0.65 4.16 11.29
CA VAL A 58 0.34 3.06 10.37
C VAL A 58 1.51 2.08 10.43
N HIS A 59 1.54 1.34 11.53
CA HIS A 59 2.68 0.51 11.92
C HIS A 59 2.69 -0.84 11.22
N SER A 60 1.60 -1.22 10.56
CA SER A 60 1.56 -2.47 9.80
C SER A 60 0.90 -2.30 8.44
N LEU A 61 1.46 -3.00 7.46
CA LEU A 61 0.86 -3.16 6.14
C LEU A 61 -0.53 -3.79 6.24
N LYS A 62 -0.77 -4.60 7.27
CA LYS A 62 -2.06 -5.25 7.55
C LYS A 62 -3.15 -4.22 7.84
N ASP A 63 -2.86 -3.14 8.57
CA ASP A 63 -3.85 -2.10 8.86
C ASP A 63 -4.32 -1.37 7.59
N ILE A 64 -3.45 -1.29 6.58
CA ILE A 64 -3.77 -0.67 5.29
C ILE A 64 -4.51 -1.66 4.38
N GLN A 65 -4.01 -2.90 4.31
CA GLN A 65 -4.46 -3.90 3.33
C GLN A 65 -5.65 -4.73 3.80
N ASP A 66 -5.90 -4.83 5.10
CA ASP A 66 -6.98 -5.64 5.66
C ASP A 66 -7.93 -4.83 6.55
N PRO A 67 -8.59 -3.79 6.03
CA PRO A 67 -9.49 -2.95 6.81
C PRO A 67 -10.73 -3.69 7.32
N LEU A 68 -11.05 -4.85 6.73
CA LEU A 68 -12.18 -5.69 7.10
C LEU A 68 -11.80 -6.85 8.02
N GLU A 69 -10.52 -6.96 8.42
CA GLU A 69 -9.99 -8.05 9.26
C GLU A 69 -10.36 -9.44 8.72
N LEU A 70 -10.18 -9.65 7.42
CA LEU A 70 -10.47 -10.88 6.72
C LEU A 70 -9.26 -11.83 6.70
N GLN A 71 -8.04 -11.37 7.00
CA GLN A 71 -6.85 -12.20 7.10
C GLN A 71 -6.72 -12.83 8.49
N GLY A 72 -6.66 -14.16 8.51
CA GLY A 72 -6.39 -14.94 9.71
C GLY A 72 -4.91 -14.86 10.16
N PRO A 73 -4.58 -15.43 11.34
CA PRO A 73 -3.22 -15.40 11.88
C PRO A 73 -2.21 -16.22 11.06
N ASP A 74 -2.64 -17.26 10.35
CA ASP A 74 -1.79 -18.12 9.51
C ASP A 74 -1.86 -17.78 8.02
N ASP A 75 -2.61 -16.74 7.64
CA ASP A 75 -2.80 -16.37 6.24
C ASP A 75 -1.61 -15.57 5.68
N PRO A 76 -1.34 -15.68 4.37
CA PRO A 76 -0.35 -14.85 3.72
C PRO A 76 -0.69 -13.35 3.84
N PRO A 77 0.32 -12.44 3.89
CA PRO A 77 0.11 -11.01 4.11
C PRO A 77 -0.44 -10.26 2.87
N HIS A 78 -0.99 -10.96 1.89
CA HIS A 78 -1.52 -10.37 0.65
C HIS A 78 -2.95 -10.85 0.45
N GLU A 79 -3.79 -10.04 -0.19
CA GLU A 79 -5.14 -10.49 -0.55
C GLU A 79 -5.11 -11.64 -1.56
N GLY A 80 -6.03 -12.61 -1.41
CA GLY A 80 -6.12 -13.76 -2.32
C GLY A 80 -7.32 -14.65 -2.06
N LEU A 81 -7.24 -15.92 -2.49
CA LEU A 81 -8.36 -16.85 -2.37
C LEU A 81 -8.71 -17.17 -0.91
N HIS A 82 -7.73 -17.10 -0.01
CA HIS A 82 -7.94 -17.28 1.43
C HIS A 82 -8.83 -16.17 1.99
N THR A 83 -8.63 -14.91 1.58
CA THR A 83 -9.47 -13.78 2.00
C THR A 83 -10.94 -13.99 1.60
N PHE A 84 -11.19 -14.49 0.38
CA PHE A 84 -12.54 -14.84 -0.07
C PHE A 84 -13.14 -16.00 0.72
N ARG A 85 -12.36 -17.04 1.02
CA ARG A 85 -12.81 -18.19 1.84
C ARG A 85 -13.16 -17.74 3.25
N ASN A 86 -12.35 -16.87 3.85
CA ASN A 86 -12.58 -16.32 5.18
C ASN A 86 -13.82 -15.42 5.21
N ALA A 87 -13.99 -14.56 4.20
CA ALA A 87 -15.20 -13.74 4.05
C ALA A 87 -16.46 -14.60 3.94
N ARG A 88 -16.42 -15.70 3.17
CA ARG A 88 -17.53 -16.65 3.05
C ARG A 88 -17.82 -17.37 4.37
N GLN A 89 -16.79 -17.81 5.08
CA GLN A 89 -16.95 -18.43 6.40
C GLN A 89 -17.56 -17.46 7.41
N ARG A 90 -17.09 -16.20 7.42
CA ARG A 90 -17.64 -15.13 8.26
C ARG A 90 -19.10 -14.86 7.93
N LEU A 91 -19.47 -14.79 6.64
CA LEU A 91 -20.87 -14.62 6.22
C LEU A 91 -21.76 -15.75 6.75
N HIS A 92 -21.35 -17.02 6.57
CA HIS A 92 -22.13 -18.14 7.07
C HIS A 92 -22.17 -18.22 8.60
N ARG A 93 -21.12 -17.79 9.29
CA ARG A 93 -21.12 -17.64 10.76
C ARG A 93 -22.19 -16.63 11.17
N ARG A 94 -22.17 -15.43 10.59
CA ARG A 94 -23.14 -14.36 10.86
C ARG A 94 -24.58 -14.75 10.51
N PHE A 95 -24.76 -15.56 9.47
CA PHE A 95 -26.06 -16.15 9.15
C PHE A 95 -26.55 -17.13 10.24
N ARG A 96 -25.68 -18.01 10.76
CA ARG A 96 -26.02 -18.92 11.87
C ARG A 96 -26.31 -18.19 13.18
N GLU A 97 -25.62 -17.07 13.40
CA GLU A 97 -25.82 -16.18 14.56
C GLU A 97 -27.05 -15.27 14.41
N GLY A 98 -27.72 -15.29 13.25
CA GLY A 98 -28.93 -14.49 12.98
C GLY A 98 -28.66 -13.02 12.67
N GLU A 99 -27.40 -12.60 12.58
CA GLU A 99 -27.03 -11.20 12.26
C GLU A 99 -27.33 -10.82 10.81
N VAL A 100 -27.38 -11.80 9.91
CA VAL A 100 -27.59 -11.60 8.47
C VAL A 100 -28.75 -12.48 8.02
N GLY A 101 -29.76 -11.88 7.39
CA GLY A 101 -30.89 -12.60 6.81
C GLY A 101 -30.54 -13.33 5.51
N VAL A 102 -31.44 -14.20 5.05
CA VAL A 102 -31.28 -14.98 3.81
C VAL A 102 -31.00 -14.09 2.59
N PHE A 103 -31.66 -12.92 2.52
CA PHE A 103 -31.43 -11.93 1.45
C PHE A 103 -30.01 -11.34 1.48
N GLY A 104 -29.39 -11.19 2.65
CA GLY A 104 -28.01 -10.70 2.76
C GLY A 104 -27.00 -11.73 2.24
N VAL A 105 -27.23 -13.02 2.53
CA VAL A 105 -26.41 -14.11 1.97
C VAL A 105 -26.59 -14.20 0.46
N PHE A 106 -27.83 -14.13 -0.03
CA PHE A 106 -28.13 -14.13 -1.46
C PHE A 106 -27.47 -12.95 -2.19
N GLY A 107 -27.61 -11.72 -1.66
CA GLY A 107 -26.99 -10.53 -2.23
C GLY A 107 -25.47 -10.61 -2.28
N TRP A 108 -24.84 -11.17 -1.24
CA TRP A 108 -23.40 -11.41 -1.22
C TRP A 108 -22.96 -12.33 -2.36
N TYR A 109 -23.68 -13.44 -2.59
CA TYR A 109 -23.36 -14.34 -3.69
C TYR A 109 -23.64 -13.73 -5.06
N LEU A 110 -24.76 -13.01 -5.22
CA LEU A 110 -25.09 -12.32 -6.48
C LEU A 110 -24.01 -11.30 -6.86
N TYR A 111 -23.57 -10.48 -5.89
CA TYR A 111 -22.48 -9.53 -6.08
C TYR A 111 -21.21 -10.23 -6.57
N HIS A 112 -20.82 -11.33 -5.92
CA HIS A 112 -19.62 -12.07 -6.32
C HIS A 112 -19.78 -12.71 -7.70
N VAL A 113 -20.96 -13.22 -8.09
CA VAL A 113 -21.17 -13.73 -9.46
C VAL A 113 -20.96 -12.61 -10.48
N MET A 114 -21.49 -11.42 -10.21
CA MET A 114 -21.34 -10.26 -11.09
C MET A 114 -19.88 -9.79 -11.21
N THR A 115 -19.07 -9.96 -10.17
CA THR A 115 -17.65 -9.56 -10.14
C THR A 115 -16.68 -10.68 -10.56
N LEU A 116 -17.15 -11.65 -11.36
CA LEU A 116 -16.35 -12.78 -11.85
C LEU A 116 -15.91 -13.76 -10.75
N TRP A 117 -16.68 -13.83 -9.67
CA TRP A 117 -16.56 -14.76 -8.56
C TRP A 117 -15.14 -14.78 -7.96
N THR A 118 -14.44 -15.91 -8.05
CA THR A 118 -13.09 -16.07 -7.51
C THR A 118 -11.99 -15.82 -8.56
N LEU A 119 -12.34 -15.50 -9.81
CA LEU A 119 -11.35 -15.28 -10.87
C LEU A 119 -10.38 -14.13 -10.55
N PRO A 120 -10.82 -12.97 -10.03
CA PRO A 120 -9.90 -11.92 -9.59
C PRO A 120 -8.88 -12.41 -8.56
N ASN A 121 -9.32 -13.21 -7.58
CA ASN A 121 -8.43 -13.75 -6.55
C ASN A 121 -7.38 -14.72 -7.12
N TYR A 122 -7.77 -15.54 -8.10
CA TYR A 122 -6.81 -16.40 -8.80
C TYR A 122 -5.81 -15.60 -9.64
N MET A 123 -6.25 -14.50 -10.27
CA MET A 123 -5.36 -13.59 -10.98
C MET A 123 -4.35 -12.96 -10.02
N THR A 124 -4.79 -12.48 -8.86
CA THR A 124 -3.90 -11.93 -7.82
C THR A 124 -2.87 -12.96 -7.35
N GLU A 125 -3.29 -14.20 -7.06
CA GLU A 125 -2.34 -15.25 -6.67
C GLU A 125 -1.35 -15.60 -7.79
N TRP A 126 -1.81 -15.57 -9.04
CA TRP A 126 -0.94 -15.80 -10.20
C TRP A 126 0.06 -14.67 -10.39
N ASP A 127 -0.37 -13.42 -10.30
CA ASP A 127 0.48 -12.23 -10.38
C ASP A 127 1.51 -12.23 -9.26
N ILE A 128 1.10 -12.50 -8.03
CA ILE A 128 2.02 -12.60 -6.89
C ILE A 128 3.01 -13.73 -7.09
N ARG A 129 2.57 -14.89 -7.60
CA ARG A 129 3.48 -15.99 -7.95
C ARG A 129 4.41 -15.60 -9.10
N SER A 130 3.96 -14.79 -10.05
CA SER A 130 4.76 -14.26 -11.15
C SER A 130 5.82 -13.28 -10.64
N ILE A 131 5.42 -12.33 -9.80
CA ILE A 131 6.30 -11.37 -9.13
C ILE A 131 7.32 -12.10 -8.28
N LYS A 132 6.91 -13.05 -7.42
CA LYS A 132 7.84 -13.85 -6.59
C LYS A 132 8.84 -14.64 -7.43
N ARG A 133 8.44 -15.15 -8.60
CA ARG A 133 9.36 -15.82 -9.53
C ARG A 133 10.38 -14.85 -10.13
N LYS A 134 9.93 -13.64 -10.52
CA LYS A 134 10.78 -12.58 -11.08
C LYS A 134 11.69 -11.93 -10.04
N SER A 135 11.19 -11.65 -8.84
CA SER A 135 11.94 -11.05 -7.71
C SER A 135 12.95 -12.00 -7.09
N ARG A 136 12.77 -13.31 -7.29
CA ARG A 136 13.76 -14.34 -6.96
C ARG A 136 14.94 -14.37 -7.95
N ALA A 137 14.92 -13.59 -9.04
CA ALA A 137 16.18 -13.18 -9.66
C ALA A 137 16.93 -12.35 -8.60
N ALA A 138 17.81 -13.04 -7.87
CA ALA A 138 18.20 -12.71 -6.51
C ALA A 138 18.52 -11.21 -6.35
N LEU A 139 17.70 -10.51 -5.55
CA LEU A 139 18.11 -9.23 -5.00
C LEU A 139 19.53 -9.40 -4.45
N PRO A 140 20.50 -8.55 -4.83
CA PRO A 140 21.87 -8.66 -4.36
C PRO A 140 21.87 -8.79 -2.83
N ARG A 141 22.72 -9.67 -2.28
CA ARG A 141 22.77 -9.92 -0.81
C ARG A 141 22.91 -8.62 -0.03
N THR A 142 23.69 -7.68 -0.56
CA THR A 142 23.85 -6.31 -0.05
C THR A 142 22.53 -5.57 0.12
N MET A 143 21.65 -5.64 -0.88
CA MET A 143 20.32 -5.02 -0.82
C MET A 143 19.45 -5.68 0.25
N HIS A 144 19.54 -6.99 0.42
CA HIS A 144 18.78 -7.71 1.44
C HIS A 144 19.25 -7.33 2.87
N GLU A 145 20.56 -7.19 3.07
CA GLU A 145 21.14 -6.73 4.33
C GLU A 145 20.72 -5.28 4.64
N TRP A 146 20.74 -4.39 3.64
CA TRP A 146 20.32 -2.99 3.80
C TRP A 146 18.81 -2.84 3.99
N SER A 147 18.02 -3.85 3.62
CA SER A 147 16.55 -3.84 3.78
C SER A 147 16.10 -4.33 5.16
N LYS A 148 17.01 -4.83 6.02
CA LYS A 148 16.64 -5.22 7.38
C LYS A 148 16.27 -3.97 8.19
N PRO A 149 15.22 -4.05 9.04
CA PRO A 149 14.84 -2.90 9.86
C PRO A 149 16.00 -2.51 10.77
N LEU A 150 16.21 -1.20 10.92
CA LEU A 150 17.17 -0.66 11.88
C LEU A 150 16.70 -0.99 13.31
N PRO A 151 17.61 -1.15 14.27
CA PRO A 151 17.25 -1.27 15.69
C PRO A 151 16.38 -0.07 16.13
N PRO A 152 15.35 -0.28 16.98
CA PRO A 152 14.45 0.80 17.42
C PRO A 152 15.16 2.00 18.05
N GLU A 153 16.31 1.77 18.66
CA GLU A 153 17.16 2.80 19.26
C GLU A 153 17.74 3.78 18.23
N GLN A 154 17.90 3.34 16.98
CA GLN A 154 18.42 4.14 15.86
C GLN A 154 17.32 4.83 15.05
N TRP A 155 16.04 4.63 15.42
CA TRP A 155 14.94 5.28 14.73
C TRP A 155 14.96 6.77 15.04
N ALA A 156 14.99 7.58 13.97
CA ALA A 156 14.87 9.02 14.11
C ALA A 156 13.51 9.36 14.70
N LYS A 157 13.50 10.13 15.79
CA LYS A 157 12.24 10.62 16.38
C LYS A 157 11.74 11.83 15.57
N PRO A 158 10.42 11.94 15.35
CA PRO A 158 9.85 13.12 14.68
C PRO A 158 10.23 14.39 15.46
N SER A 159 10.59 15.45 14.72
CA SER A 159 10.97 16.74 15.32
C SER A 159 9.78 17.39 16.04
N ALA A 160 10.06 18.23 17.04
CA ALA A 160 9.01 18.93 17.79
C ALA A 160 8.12 19.81 16.89
N GLU A 161 8.70 20.42 15.85
CA GLU A 161 7.97 21.20 14.86
C GLU A 161 6.99 20.33 14.06
N LEU A 162 7.46 19.17 13.58
CA LEU A 162 6.64 18.23 12.81
C LEU A 162 5.51 17.65 13.67
N GLN A 163 5.76 17.38 14.95
CA GLN A 163 4.71 16.98 15.90
C GLN A 163 3.65 18.08 16.07
N ARG A 164 4.07 19.35 16.20
CA ARG A 164 3.15 20.50 16.30
C ARG A 164 2.30 20.66 15.04
N LEU A 165 2.89 20.60 13.86
CA LEU A 165 2.16 20.69 12.58
C LEU A 165 1.17 19.54 12.43
N SER A 166 1.58 18.32 12.79
CA SER A 166 0.71 17.14 12.78
C SER A 166 -0.52 17.32 13.68
N GLN A 167 -0.35 17.91 14.86
CA GLN A 167 -1.47 18.22 15.77
C GLN A 167 -2.43 19.25 15.16
N GLN A 168 -1.92 20.27 14.47
CA GLN A 168 -2.75 21.27 13.80
C GLN A 168 -3.60 20.65 12.69
N VAL A 169 -3.01 19.77 11.87
CA VAL A 169 -3.75 19.05 10.81
C VAL A 169 -4.83 18.15 11.41
N LYS A 170 -4.53 17.40 12.47
CA LYS A 170 -5.52 16.56 13.18
C LYS A 170 -6.68 17.39 13.72
N ALA A 171 -6.40 18.53 14.33
CA ALA A 171 -7.42 19.44 14.86
C ALA A 171 -8.31 20.06 13.77
N LEU A 172 -7.80 20.26 12.55
CA LEU A 172 -8.60 20.69 11.40
C LEU A 172 -9.48 19.55 10.88
N HIS A 173 -8.94 18.32 10.81
CA HIS A 173 -9.68 17.15 10.35
C HIS A 173 -10.85 16.79 11.29
N THR A 174 -10.70 16.93 12.60
CA THR A 174 -11.81 16.67 13.56
C THR A 174 -12.93 17.72 13.50
N LYS A 175 -12.68 18.89 12.90
CA LYS A 175 -13.66 19.99 12.79
C LYS A 175 -14.50 19.94 11.51
N LEU A 176 -14.16 19.04 10.59
CA LEU A 176 -14.90 18.75 9.36
C LEU A 176 -15.81 17.53 9.58
#